data_AF-A0A7C3RXH8-F1
#
_entry.id   AF-A0A7C3RXH8-F1
#
_cell.length_a   1.000
_cell.length_b   1.000
_cell.length_c   1.000
_cell.angle_alpha   90.00
_cell.angle_beta   90.00
_cell.angle_gamma   90.00
#
_symmetry.space_group_name_H-M   'P 1'
#
loop_
_entity.id
_entity.type
_entity.pdbx_description
1 polymer ?
#
loop_
_entity_poly.entity_id
_entity_poly.type
_entity_poly.pdbx_seq_one_letter_code
_entity_poly.pdbx_strand_id
1 'polypeptide(L)'
;MLMGLLFGLAALQAPVAHSTNADMVLWYRQPARQWVEALPLGNGRLGAMVFGGVAHERVQLNENSLWDGHKRDTNNPEALRYLPEVRRLLFEGKNAEAADLASKHMMGIPAGVKSYQSLGDLWLDTDAPDEVQQYRRDLSLDTAITSVSYQVGDAVFTRELFASAPDQVIVIRLGCSKPGRVNARLRITRQQDASSFVEGDNTLVLRGQVMDKPEGSAQNLGMRFEARLLVLPQGGTVSADGDALKIQGADAATLLLAAATNYRGGDPEKACQDRLSAVARKQYDQLRADHVADYQKLFERVVLDLGPGPNPSLPTDERLAAVRKGADDPGLVALYFQFGRYLLISSSRPGGLPANLQGLWNQEMHAPWNSDYHTNINLEMNYWPAEVTNLAECHIPLIDYTASLVEPGSRTAKIHYGCRGWVVHHLSDIWGFTTPADGVWGIWPMGGAWLCQHLWEHYAFSGDRNYLRKRAYPVMKGAAQFMLDFLVEDPKGRLVTCPSHSPENSFRLPDGTVSQFTYGATMDLEIIHDLFTHCIEASKILNVDADMR
;
A
#
# COMPACT_ATOMS: atom_id res chain seq x y z
N MET A 1 -11.17 32.45 -68.27
CA MET A 1 -10.44 31.17 -68.16
C MET A 1 -9.47 31.29 -66.99
N LEU A 2 -9.86 30.82 -65.81
CA LEU A 2 -9.04 30.06 -64.83
C LEU A 2 -9.78 30.03 -63.48
N MET A 3 -10.21 28.84 -63.09
CA MET A 3 -10.63 28.47 -61.73
C MET A 3 -9.38 28.35 -60.85
N GLY A 4 -9.46 28.79 -59.59
CA GLY A 4 -8.48 28.48 -58.55
C GLY A 4 -9.16 27.70 -57.43
N LEU A 5 -8.87 26.39 -57.35
CA LEU A 5 -9.33 25.48 -56.31
C LEU A 5 -8.68 25.81 -54.95
N LEU A 6 -9.50 25.95 -53.91
CA LEU A 6 -9.08 25.90 -52.51
C LEU A 6 -9.19 24.44 -52.02
N PHE A 7 -8.06 23.76 -51.89
CA PHE A 7 -7.96 22.50 -51.15
C PHE A 7 -7.64 22.81 -49.69
N GLY A 8 -8.58 22.53 -48.79
CA GLY A 8 -8.32 22.47 -47.35
C GLY A 8 -7.61 21.17 -47.02
N LEU A 9 -6.36 21.24 -46.55
CA LEU A 9 -5.70 20.12 -45.91
C LEU A 9 -6.20 20.01 -44.46
N ALA A 10 -7.00 18.99 -44.18
CA ALA A 10 -7.19 18.48 -42.83
C ALA A 10 -5.87 17.83 -42.39
N ALA A 11 -5.18 18.44 -41.42
CA ALA A 11 -4.03 17.83 -40.78
C ALA A 11 -4.51 16.70 -39.87
N LEU A 12 -4.41 15.46 -40.36
CA LEU A 12 -4.40 14.27 -39.51
C LEU A 12 -3.18 14.35 -38.60
N GLN A 13 -3.39 14.68 -37.33
CA GLN A 13 -2.37 14.55 -36.30
C GLN A 13 -2.08 13.05 -36.12
N ALA A 14 -0.90 12.62 -36.54
CA ALA A 14 -0.36 11.33 -36.19
C ALA A 14 -0.17 11.24 -34.66
N PRO A 15 -0.36 10.07 -34.04
CA PRO A 15 -0.13 9.90 -32.61
C PRO A 15 1.33 10.21 -32.30
N VAL A 16 1.55 11.08 -31.30
CA VAL A 16 2.88 11.42 -30.81
C VAL A 16 3.46 10.20 -30.12
N ALA A 17 4.26 9.42 -30.85
CA ALA A 17 5.07 8.35 -30.29
C ALA A 17 6.14 8.96 -29.37
N HIS A 18 5.87 9.01 -28.08
CA HIS A 18 6.94 9.15 -27.10
C HIS A 18 7.71 7.84 -27.07
N SER A 19 9.04 7.90 -27.14
CA SER A 19 9.88 6.73 -26.96
C SER A 19 9.72 6.25 -25.52
N THR A 20 8.82 5.29 -25.30
CA THR A 20 8.94 4.43 -24.13
C THR A 20 10.34 3.84 -24.17
N ASN A 21 11.08 3.92 -23.07
CA ASN A 21 12.27 3.10 -22.95
C ASN A 21 11.78 1.65 -23.06
N ALA A 22 12.03 1.01 -24.21
CA ALA A 22 11.47 -0.30 -24.56
C ALA A 22 11.80 -1.38 -23.52
N ASP A 23 12.79 -1.09 -22.66
CA ASP A 23 13.32 -1.98 -21.66
C ASP A 23 12.55 -1.98 -20.33
N MET A 24 11.72 -0.95 -20.07
CA MET A 24 11.05 -0.72 -18.78
C MET A 24 9.56 -1.08 -18.80
N VAL A 25 9.25 -2.27 -19.34
CA VAL A 25 7.87 -2.71 -19.56
C VAL A 25 7.66 -4.14 -19.09
N LEU A 26 6.62 -4.37 -18.28
CA LEU A 26 6.07 -5.70 -18.06
C LEU A 26 4.97 -5.95 -19.10
N TRP A 27 5.08 -6.97 -19.94
CA TRP A 27 4.09 -7.22 -21.00
C TRP A 27 3.80 -8.70 -21.22
N TYR A 28 2.59 -8.98 -21.73
CA TYR A 28 2.01 -10.32 -21.86
C TYR A 28 1.16 -10.44 -23.13
N ARG A 29 1.06 -11.66 -23.67
CA ARG A 29 0.29 -12.01 -24.88
C ARG A 29 -1.11 -12.55 -24.57
N GLN A 30 -1.50 -12.53 -23.29
CA GLN A 30 -2.77 -13.07 -22.82
C GLN A 30 -3.31 -12.26 -21.63
N PRO A 31 -4.65 -12.19 -21.45
CA PRO A 31 -5.25 -11.66 -20.22
C PRO A 31 -4.81 -12.41 -18.97
N ALA A 32 -4.87 -11.74 -17.82
CA ALA A 32 -4.70 -12.37 -16.52
C ALA A 32 -5.88 -13.32 -16.22
N ARG A 33 -5.57 -14.52 -15.72
CA ARG A 33 -6.57 -15.52 -15.28
C ARG A 33 -6.80 -15.49 -13.78
N GLN A 34 -5.82 -15.00 -13.03
CA GLN A 34 -5.83 -14.89 -11.58
C GLN A 34 -5.27 -13.54 -11.16
N TRP A 35 -5.58 -13.13 -9.93
CA TRP A 35 -5.26 -11.79 -9.44
C TRP A 35 -3.75 -11.49 -9.44
N VAL A 36 -2.90 -12.48 -9.10
CA VAL A 36 -1.44 -12.33 -9.11
C VAL A 36 -0.83 -12.17 -10.51
N GLU A 37 -1.61 -12.35 -11.59
CA GLU A 37 -1.18 -12.09 -12.97
C GLU A 37 -1.61 -10.69 -13.47
N ALA A 38 -2.49 -10.02 -12.73
CA ALA A 38 -2.98 -8.69 -13.07
C ALA A 38 -1.90 -7.61 -12.83
N LEU A 39 -2.00 -6.50 -13.56
CA LEU A 39 -1.01 -5.43 -13.50
C LEU A 39 -1.39 -4.40 -12.42
N PRO A 40 -0.53 -4.15 -11.42
CA PRO A 40 -0.80 -3.17 -10.37
C PRO A 40 -0.67 -1.75 -10.90
N LEU A 41 -1.57 -0.87 -10.49
CA LEU A 41 -1.52 0.59 -10.65
C LEU A 41 -1.77 1.24 -9.29
N GLY A 42 -1.15 2.37 -9.00
CA GLY A 42 -1.45 3.11 -7.79
C GLY A 42 -0.88 4.53 -7.76
N ASN A 43 -1.52 5.39 -6.95
CA ASN A 43 -1.10 6.78 -6.73
C ASN A 43 -0.73 7.08 -5.26
N GLY A 44 -0.44 6.04 -4.48
CA GLY A 44 -0.22 6.09 -3.03
C GLY A 44 -1.50 6.06 -2.19
N ARG A 45 -2.68 6.17 -2.82
CA ARG A 45 -3.98 6.12 -2.13
C ARG A 45 -5.01 5.23 -2.82
N LEU A 46 -5.23 5.42 -4.11
CA LEU A 46 -6.06 4.57 -4.95
C LEU A 46 -5.18 3.53 -5.63
N GLY A 47 -5.58 2.28 -5.55
CA GLY A 47 -4.93 1.15 -6.21
C GLY A 47 -5.88 0.46 -7.17
N ALA A 48 -5.33 -0.14 -8.22
CA ALA A 48 -6.05 -1.06 -9.09
C ALA A 48 -5.18 -2.23 -9.54
N MET A 49 -5.82 -3.37 -9.79
CA MET A 49 -5.21 -4.53 -10.43
C MET A 49 -5.96 -4.81 -11.74
N VAL A 50 -5.28 -4.64 -12.87
CA VAL A 50 -5.88 -4.67 -14.23
C VAL A 50 -5.68 -6.06 -14.85
N PHE A 51 -6.79 -6.74 -15.16
CA PHE A 51 -6.75 -8.10 -15.71
C PHE A 51 -6.49 -8.13 -17.22
N GLY A 52 -6.99 -7.14 -17.95
CA GLY A 52 -6.84 -7.06 -19.41
C GLY A 52 -7.81 -7.97 -20.17
N GLY A 53 -8.91 -8.41 -19.57
CA GLY A 53 -9.90 -9.28 -20.22
C GLY A 53 -10.59 -8.60 -21.40
N VAL A 54 -10.89 -9.33 -22.48
CA VAL A 54 -11.37 -8.74 -23.74
C VAL A 54 -12.88 -8.45 -23.68
N ALA A 55 -13.69 -9.50 -23.66
CA ALA A 55 -15.15 -9.40 -23.50
C ALA A 55 -15.51 -8.93 -22.08
N HIS A 56 -14.82 -9.46 -21.07
CA HIS A 56 -15.06 -9.17 -19.66
C HIS A 56 -13.77 -8.64 -19.01
N GLU A 57 -13.65 -7.31 -18.90
CA GLU A 57 -12.57 -6.70 -18.15
C GLU A 57 -12.91 -6.66 -16.66
N ARG A 58 -11.91 -6.95 -15.83
CA ARG A 58 -11.98 -6.80 -14.38
C ARG A 58 -10.86 -5.86 -13.95
N VAL A 59 -11.24 -4.76 -13.34
CA VAL A 59 -10.32 -3.86 -12.63
C VAL A 59 -10.65 -3.96 -11.15
N GLN A 60 -9.86 -4.72 -10.40
CA GLN A 60 -10.02 -4.80 -8.95
C GLN A 60 -9.48 -3.50 -8.32
N LEU A 61 -10.16 -2.97 -7.31
CA LEU A 61 -9.94 -1.62 -6.78
C LEU A 61 -9.60 -1.61 -5.28
N ASN A 62 -8.78 -0.64 -4.90
CA ASN A 62 -8.36 -0.40 -3.52
C ASN A 62 -8.38 1.10 -3.18
N GLU A 63 -8.68 1.41 -1.91
CA GLU A 63 -8.48 2.72 -1.28
C GLU A 63 -7.67 2.46 0.00
N ASN A 64 -6.52 3.10 0.19
CA ASN A 64 -5.53 2.70 1.20
C ASN A 64 -6.04 2.76 2.65
N SER A 65 -7.13 3.50 2.91
CA SER A 65 -7.73 3.65 4.22
C SER A 65 -8.96 2.78 4.43
N LEU A 66 -9.38 1.96 3.46
CA LEU A 66 -10.51 1.04 3.63
C LEU A 66 -10.10 -0.25 4.36
N TRP A 67 -10.33 -0.28 5.67
CA TRP A 67 -10.03 -1.42 6.55
C TRP A 67 -11.27 -1.82 7.34
N ASP A 68 -11.28 -3.08 7.80
CA ASP A 68 -12.22 -3.53 8.82
C ASP A 68 -12.00 -2.76 10.14
N GLY A 69 -13.02 -2.75 10.99
CA GLY A 69 -12.91 -2.30 12.36
C GLY A 69 -13.22 -0.83 12.60
N HIS A 70 -12.87 -0.41 13.82
CA HIS A 70 -12.90 0.97 14.29
C HIS A 70 -11.80 1.17 15.33
N LYS A 71 -11.53 2.44 15.69
CA LYS A 71 -10.62 2.77 16.80
C LYS A 71 -11.13 2.18 18.11
N ARG A 72 -10.28 1.42 18.80
CA ARG A 72 -10.60 0.66 20.02
C ARG A 72 -9.44 0.67 21.00
N ASP A 73 -9.73 0.57 22.29
CA ASP A 73 -8.71 0.37 23.31
C ASP A 73 -8.48 -1.13 23.49
N THR A 74 -7.27 -1.60 23.15
CA THR A 74 -6.90 -3.01 23.24
C THR A 74 -6.01 -3.31 24.44
N ASN A 75 -5.81 -2.34 25.34
CA ASN A 75 -4.91 -2.49 26.47
C ASN A 75 -5.45 -3.47 27.52
N ASN A 76 -4.55 -4.27 28.08
CA ASN A 76 -4.86 -5.23 29.13
C ASN A 76 -4.25 -4.75 30.45
N PRO A 77 -5.05 -4.31 31.43
CA PRO A 77 -4.54 -3.83 32.71
C PRO A 77 -3.93 -4.94 33.57
N GLU A 78 -4.19 -6.22 33.28
CA GLU A 78 -3.54 -7.33 33.99
C GLU A 78 -2.06 -7.50 33.62
N ALA A 79 -1.65 -7.04 32.44
CA ALA A 79 -0.30 -7.28 31.92
C ALA A 79 0.80 -6.81 32.89
N LEU A 80 0.66 -5.60 33.44
CA LEU A 80 1.60 -5.04 34.41
C LEU A 80 1.66 -5.85 35.72
N ARG A 81 0.51 -6.38 36.17
CA ARG A 81 0.43 -7.17 37.40
C ARG A 81 1.25 -8.46 37.30
N TYR A 82 1.26 -9.09 36.12
CA TYR A 82 1.91 -10.38 35.90
C TYR A 82 3.35 -10.27 35.36
N LEU A 83 3.75 -9.11 34.84
CA LEU A 83 5.11 -8.86 34.34
C LEU A 83 6.23 -9.28 35.32
N PRO A 84 6.20 -8.97 36.64
CA PRO A 84 7.25 -9.38 37.56
C PRO A 84 7.39 -10.90 37.68
N GLU A 85 6.27 -11.63 37.66
CA GLU A 85 6.27 -13.08 37.78
C GLU A 85 6.76 -13.75 36.50
N VAL A 86 6.33 -13.24 35.33
CA VAL A 86 6.87 -13.68 34.03
C VAL A 86 8.39 -13.50 33.97
N ARG A 87 8.91 -12.35 34.42
CA ARG A 87 10.35 -12.10 34.52
C ARG A 87 11.06 -13.11 35.41
N ARG A 88 10.52 -13.36 36.62
CA ARG A 88 11.07 -14.34 37.57
C ARG A 88 11.15 -15.74 36.94
N LEU A 89 10.07 -16.19 36.29
CA LEU A 89 10.02 -17.50 35.64
C LEU A 89 11.04 -17.63 34.51
N LEU A 90 11.21 -16.59 33.68
CA LEU A 90 12.22 -16.58 32.60
C LEU A 90 13.65 -16.62 33.15
N PHE A 91 13.95 -15.90 34.22
CA PHE A 91 15.27 -15.96 34.86
C PHE A 91 15.55 -17.31 35.55
N GLU A 92 14.51 -18.01 36.00
CA GLU A 92 14.59 -19.38 36.54
C GLU A 92 14.65 -20.48 35.47
N GLY A 93 14.56 -20.12 34.18
CA GLY A 93 14.53 -21.08 33.06
C GLY A 93 13.19 -21.82 32.91
N LYS A 94 12.12 -21.33 33.55
CA LYS A 94 10.75 -21.89 33.49
C LYS A 94 9.96 -21.28 32.34
N ASN A 95 10.50 -21.34 31.13
CA ASN A 95 9.99 -20.58 29.99
C ASN A 95 8.56 -21.01 29.57
N ALA A 96 8.20 -22.28 29.76
CA ALA A 96 6.86 -22.77 29.47
C ALA A 96 5.81 -22.18 30.43
N GLU A 97 6.11 -22.12 31.73
CA GLU A 97 5.26 -21.48 32.74
C GLU A 97 5.14 -19.97 32.47
N ALA A 98 6.25 -19.32 32.11
CA ALA A 98 6.25 -17.91 31.73
C ALA A 98 5.36 -17.66 30.51
N ALA A 99 5.46 -18.50 29.48
CA ALA A 99 4.69 -18.36 28.24
C ALA A 99 3.19 -18.57 28.47
N ASP A 100 2.79 -19.56 29.27
CA ASP A 100 1.39 -19.80 29.63
C ASP A 100 0.81 -18.61 30.41
N LEU A 101 1.56 -18.10 31.39
CA LEU A 101 1.14 -16.95 32.19
C LEU A 101 1.01 -15.67 31.34
N ALA A 102 2.00 -15.41 30.48
CA ALA A 102 2.00 -14.25 29.59
C ALA A 102 0.88 -14.33 28.54
N SER A 103 0.63 -15.50 27.97
CA SER A 103 -0.47 -15.71 27.00
C SER A 103 -1.84 -15.41 27.60
N LYS A 104 -2.03 -15.67 28.90
CA LYS A 104 -3.31 -15.45 29.59
C LYS A 104 -3.51 -14.00 30.01
N HIS A 105 -2.45 -13.31 30.44
CA HIS A 105 -2.59 -12.03 31.15
C HIS A 105 -1.88 -10.84 30.51
N MET A 106 -1.02 -11.05 29.52
CA MET A 106 -0.22 -9.98 28.89
C MET A 106 -0.59 -9.69 27.43
N MET A 107 -1.52 -10.43 26.84
CA MET A 107 -2.03 -10.17 25.48
C MET A 107 -2.98 -8.96 25.46
N GLY A 108 -3.10 -8.30 24.31
CA GLY A 108 -4.13 -7.29 24.07
C GLY A 108 -5.55 -7.87 24.14
N ILE A 109 -6.55 -7.02 24.37
CA ILE A 109 -7.96 -7.42 24.47
C ILE A 109 -8.81 -6.56 23.52
N PRO A 110 -9.27 -7.07 22.37
CA PRO A 110 -8.91 -8.36 21.77
C PRO A 110 -7.46 -8.39 21.23
N ALA A 111 -6.89 -9.59 21.13
CA ALA A 111 -5.49 -9.84 20.76
C ALA A 111 -5.28 -9.95 19.23
N GLY A 112 -5.81 -9.03 18.44
CA GLY A 112 -5.65 -9.08 16.98
C GLY A 112 -5.97 -7.76 16.29
N VAL A 113 -5.20 -7.44 15.25
CA VAL A 113 -5.40 -6.30 14.34
C VAL A 113 -6.64 -6.48 13.45
N LYS A 114 -6.92 -5.47 12.63
CA LYS A 114 -7.99 -5.50 11.62
C LYS A 114 -7.45 -5.64 10.20
N SER A 115 -8.22 -6.31 9.35
CA SER A 115 -7.85 -6.55 7.95
C SER A 115 -8.03 -5.33 7.07
N TYR A 116 -7.05 -5.05 6.21
CA TYR A 116 -7.24 -4.26 5.02
C TYR A 116 -8.26 -4.94 4.09
N GLN A 117 -9.11 -4.18 3.41
CA GLN A 117 -10.19 -4.75 2.59
C GLN A 117 -10.19 -4.20 1.16
N SER A 118 -10.63 -5.05 0.23
CA SER A 118 -10.93 -4.64 -1.15
C SER A 118 -12.03 -3.56 -1.17
N LEU A 119 -11.86 -2.56 -2.05
CA LEU A 119 -12.93 -1.60 -2.36
C LEU A 119 -14.00 -2.26 -3.23
N GLY A 120 -13.61 -3.24 -4.05
CA GLY A 120 -14.49 -3.95 -4.96
C GLY A 120 -13.86 -4.10 -6.35
N ASP A 121 -14.71 -4.36 -7.33
CA ASP A 121 -14.33 -4.59 -8.72
C ASP A 121 -15.14 -3.70 -9.64
N LEU A 122 -14.46 -3.05 -10.58
CA LEU A 122 -15.07 -2.44 -11.75
C LEU A 122 -15.04 -3.46 -12.90
N TRP A 123 -16.23 -3.77 -13.41
CA TRP A 123 -16.45 -4.66 -14.54
C TRP A 123 -16.76 -3.85 -15.79
N LEU A 124 -16.09 -4.17 -16.91
CA LEU A 124 -16.41 -3.64 -18.22
C LEU A 124 -16.72 -4.81 -19.15
N ASP A 125 -18.00 -4.99 -19.44
CA ASP A 125 -18.49 -5.98 -20.39
C ASP A 125 -18.59 -5.33 -21.77
N THR A 126 -17.81 -5.79 -22.75
CA THR A 126 -17.76 -5.24 -24.12
C THR A 126 -18.44 -6.17 -25.13
N ASP A 127 -18.69 -5.67 -26.34
CA ASP A 127 -19.21 -6.49 -27.45
C ASP A 127 -18.10 -7.32 -28.15
N ALA A 128 -16.88 -7.32 -27.61
CA ALA A 128 -15.78 -8.08 -28.20
C ALA A 128 -16.01 -9.60 -28.02
N PRO A 129 -15.64 -10.42 -29.02
CA PRO A 129 -15.63 -11.87 -28.85
C PRO A 129 -14.54 -12.31 -27.87
N ASP A 130 -14.64 -13.54 -27.36
CA ASP A 130 -13.64 -14.11 -26.45
C ASP A 130 -12.26 -14.28 -27.12
N GLU A 131 -12.24 -14.60 -28.42
CA GLU A 131 -11.03 -14.75 -29.21
C GLU A 131 -10.78 -13.52 -30.09
N VAL A 132 -9.58 -12.95 -29.94
CA VAL A 132 -9.15 -11.75 -30.66
C VAL A 132 -7.74 -11.92 -31.24
N GLN A 133 -7.41 -11.09 -32.22
CA GLN A 133 -6.09 -11.09 -32.84
C GLN A 133 -5.19 -10.04 -32.20
N GLN A 134 -3.87 -10.24 -32.31
CA GLN A 134 -2.85 -9.26 -31.91
C GLN A 134 -3.03 -8.74 -30.47
N TYR A 135 -3.46 -9.60 -29.55
CA TYR A 135 -3.62 -9.23 -28.16
C TYR A 135 -2.28 -8.86 -27.52
N ARG A 136 -2.27 -7.77 -26.76
CA ARG A 136 -1.18 -7.37 -25.88
C ARG A 136 -1.74 -6.64 -24.67
N ARG A 137 -1.19 -6.94 -23.49
CA ARG A 137 -1.30 -6.06 -22.32
C ARG A 137 0.07 -5.75 -21.76
N ASP A 138 0.26 -4.54 -21.26
CA ASP A 138 1.51 -4.14 -20.64
C ASP A 138 1.35 -3.08 -19.56
N LEU A 139 2.33 -3.00 -18.68
CA LEU A 139 2.55 -1.95 -17.70
C LEU A 139 3.90 -1.31 -18.02
N SER A 140 3.87 -0.05 -18.42
CA SER A 140 5.06 0.78 -18.60
C SER A 140 5.50 1.33 -17.25
N LEU A 141 6.68 0.94 -16.77
CA LEU A 141 7.26 1.50 -15.55
C LEU A 141 7.78 2.91 -15.75
N ASP A 142 8.02 3.33 -16.99
CA ASP A 142 8.44 4.70 -17.31
C ASP A 142 7.31 5.73 -17.14
N THR A 143 6.07 5.31 -17.41
CA THR A 143 4.91 6.20 -17.39
C THR A 143 3.89 5.85 -16.30
N ALA A 144 4.02 4.70 -15.63
CA ALA A 144 3.01 4.15 -14.73
C ALA A 144 1.62 4.05 -15.39
N ILE A 145 1.59 3.61 -16.65
CA ILE A 145 0.36 3.38 -17.43
C ILE A 145 0.29 1.91 -17.81
N THR A 146 -0.87 1.32 -17.58
CA THR A 146 -1.24 0.00 -18.12
C THR A 146 -1.97 0.20 -19.44
N SER A 147 -1.57 -0.55 -20.47
CA SER A 147 -2.21 -0.56 -21.78
C SER A 147 -2.71 -1.96 -22.15
N VAL A 148 -3.86 -2.04 -22.82
CA VAL A 148 -4.38 -3.27 -23.43
C VAL A 148 -4.79 -2.97 -24.85
N SER A 149 -4.36 -3.80 -25.80
CA SER A 149 -4.69 -3.66 -27.22
C SER A 149 -5.05 -5.01 -27.81
N TYR A 150 -6.06 -5.03 -28.69
CA TYR A 150 -6.45 -6.21 -29.45
C TYR A 150 -7.23 -5.83 -30.71
N GLN A 151 -7.32 -6.75 -31.65
CA GLN A 151 -7.97 -6.55 -32.94
C GLN A 151 -9.22 -7.43 -33.09
N VAL A 152 -10.33 -6.83 -33.53
CA VAL A 152 -11.57 -7.49 -33.91
C VAL A 152 -11.93 -7.06 -35.34
N GLY A 153 -11.75 -7.97 -36.31
CA GLY A 153 -11.87 -7.63 -37.72
C GLY A 153 -10.81 -6.59 -38.14
N ASP A 154 -11.23 -5.46 -38.70
CA ASP A 154 -10.36 -4.35 -39.10
C ASP A 154 -10.23 -3.23 -38.05
N ALA A 155 -10.83 -3.42 -36.87
CA ALA A 155 -10.85 -2.46 -35.78
C ALA A 155 -9.85 -2.86 -34.68
N VAL A 156 -9.02 -1.91 -34.26
CA VAL A 156 -8.10 -2.08 -33.13
C VAL A 156 -8.69 -1.36 -31.92
N PHE A 157 -8.92 -2.11 -30.85
CA PHE A 157 -9.42 -1.62 -29.58
C PHE A 157 -8.26 -1.39 -28.63
N THR A 158 -8.30 -0.27 -27.92
CA THR A 158 -7.25 0.12 -26.98
C THR A 158 -7.85 0.54 -25.66
N ARG A 159 -7.17 0.17 -24.57
CA ARG A 159 -7.46 0.64 -23.22
C ARG A 159 -6.18 1.16 -22.59
N GLU A 160 -6.22 2.35 -21.99
CA GLU A 160 -5.15 2.89 -21.16
C GLU A 160 -5.69 3.18 -19.76
N LEU A 161 -4.95 2.76 -18.73
CA LEU A 161 -5.34 2.91 -17.33
C LEU A 161 -4.17 3.47 -16.52
N PHE A 162 -4.44 4.43 -15.65
CA PHE A 162 -3.47 4.93 -14.67
C PHE A 162 -4.16 5.51 -13.43
N ALA A 163 -3.46 5.52 -12.31
CA ALA A 163 -3.89 6.19 -11.08
C ALA A 163 -3.15 7.53 -10.96
N SER A 164 -3.84 8.65 -11.19
CA SER A 164 -3.24 9.98 -11.16
C SER A 164 -3.09 10.46 -9.71
N ALA A 165 -1.86 10.69 -9.28
CA ALA A 165 -1.57 11.37 -8.01
C ALA A 165 -1.97 12.86 -8.02
N PRO A 166 -1.67 13.68 -9.05
CA PRO A 166 -2.08 15.09 -9.04
C PRO A 166 -3.60 15.28 -9.08
N ASP A 167 -4.33 14.38 -9.75
CA ASP A 167 -5.79 14.49 -9.91
C ASP A 167 -6.59 13.65 -8.91
N GLN A 168 -5.94 12.76 -8.17
CA GLN A 168 -6.56 11.92 -7.13
C GLN A 168 -7.70 11.02 -7.65
N VAL A 169 -7.58 10.55 -8.91
CA VAL A 169 -8.53 9.64 -9.57
C VAL A 169 -7.81 8.52 -10.31
N ILE A 170 -8.47 7.39 -10.51
CA ILE A 170 -8.10 6.39 -11.52
C ILE A 170 -8.74 6.81 -12.84
N VAL A 171 -7.95 6.86 -13.91
CA VAL A 171 -8.38 7.22 -15.26
C VAL A 171 -8.35 5.98 -16.13
N ILE A 172 -9.43 5.74 -16.87
CA ILE A 172 -9.54 4.65 -17.84
C ILE A 172 -9.98 5.27 -19.16
N ARG A 173 -9.19 5.05 -20.21
CA ARG A 173 -9.50 5.48 -21.57
C ARG A 173 -9.84 4.26 -22.40
N LEU A 174 -11.06 4.23 -22.93
CA LEU A 174 -11.50 3.26 -23.92
C LEU A 174 -11.43 3.90 -25.30
N GLY A 175 -10.85 3.21 -26.28
CA GLY A 175 -10.72 3.70 -27.64
C GLY A 175 -10.84 2.61 -28.69
N CYS A 176 -11.12 3.02 -29.93
CA CYS A 176 -11.12 2.17 -31.10
C CYS A 176 -10.57 2.93 -32.31
N SER A 177 -9.87 2.24 -33.20
CA SER A 177 -9.36 2.82 -34.46
C SER A 177 -10.47 3.17 -35.46
N LYS A 178 -11.72 2.79 -35.18
CA LYS A 178 -12.90 3.05 -36.01
C LYS A 178 -13.94 3.80 -35.16
N PRO A 179 -14.50 4.92 -35.66
CA PRO A 179 -15.50 5.68 -34.92
C PRO A 179 -16.78 4.87 -34.67
N GLY A 180 -17.48 5.18 -33.59
CA GLY A 180 -18.76 4.57 -33.22
C GLY A 180 -18.69 3.11 -32.78
N ARG A 181 -17.51 2.60 -32.41
CA ARG A 181 -17.30 1.17 -32.09
C ARG A 181 -17.10 0.87 -30.60
N VAL A 182 -16.97 1.89 -29.75
CA VAL A 182 -16.84 1.69 -28.31
C VAL A 182 -18.22 1.50 -27.70
N ASN A 183 -18.51 0.26 -27.34
CA ASN A 183 -19.67 -0.16 -26.55
C ASN A 183 -19.18 -0.88 -25.30
N ALA A 184 -19.78 -0.55 -24.16
CA ALA A 184 -19.49 -1.25 -22.91
C ALA A 184 -20.65 -1.13 -21.92
N ARG A 185 -20.87 -2.18 -21.13
CA ARG A 185 -21.69 -2.16 -19.93
C ARG A 185 -20.78 -2.14 -18.70
N LEU A 186 -20.96 -1.15 -17.83
CA LEU A 186 -20.11 -0.86 -16.69
C LEU A 186 -20.85 -1.18 -15.39
N ARG A 187 -20.23 -1.98 -14.53
CA ARG A 187 -20.73 -2.27 -13.18
C ARG A 187 -19.62 -2.10 -12.16
N ILE A 188 -20.00 -1.72 -10.95
CA ILE A 188 -19.11 -1.71 -9.79
C ILE A 188 -19.74 -2.59 -8.73
N THR A 189 -18.96 -3.52 -8.19
CA THR A 189 -19.45 -4.51 -7.23
C THR A 189 -18.49 -4.61 -6.06
N ARG A 190 -19.01 -4.93 -4.88
CA ARG A 190 -18.21 -5.34 -3.73
C ARG A 190 -18.83 -6.58 -3.12
N GLN A 191 -18.00 -7.48 -2.58
CA GLN A 191 -18.46 -8.75 -2.02
C GLN A 191 -19.51 -8.56 -0.90
N GLN A 192 -19.38 -7.50 -0.10
CA GLN A 192 -20.27 -7.20 1.04
C GLN A 192 -20.28 -5.71 1.38
N ASP A 193 -21.19 -5.33 2.28
CA ASP A 193 -21.29 -4.03 2.96
C ASP A 193 -21.45 -2.79 2.07
N ALA A 194 -21.84 -2.98 0.81
CA ALA A 194 -22.08 -1.91 -0.15
C ALA A 194 -23.19 -2.24 -1.14
N SER A 195 -23.77 -1.20 -1.73
CA SER A 195 -24.68 -1.30 -2.87
C SER A 195 -24.23 -0.38 -4.00
N SER A 196 -24.57 -0.76 -5.23
CA SER A 196 -24.31 0.02 -6.43
C SER A 196 -25.59 0.61 -7.02
N PHE A 197 -25.50 1.82 -7.55
CA PHE A 197 -26.60 2.49 -8.26
C PHE A 197 -26.05 3.56 -9.22
N VAL A 198 -26.90 4.00 -10.16
CA VAL A 198 -26.57 5.09 -11.08
C VAL A 198 -27.12 6.41 -10.53
N GLU A 199 -26.30 7.46 -10.56
CA GLU A 199 -26.68 8.83 -10.28
C GLU A 199 -26.64 9.66 -11.57
N GLY A 200 -27.76 10.32 -11.89
CA GLY A 200 -27.94 10.98 -13.18
C GLY A 200 -27.89 9.97 -14.33
N ASP A 201 -27.25 10.36 -15.45
CA ASP A 201 -27.18 9.53 -16.66
C ASP A 201 -25.79 8.95 -16.93
N ASN A 202 -24.78 9.31 -16.14
CA ASN A 202 -23.37 9.04 -16.47
C ASN A 202 -22.46 8.76 -15.27
N THR A 203 -22.99 8.64 -14.06
CA THR A 203 -22.19 8.37 -12.87
C THR A 203 -22.66 7.08 -12.18
N LEU A 204 -21.75 6.12 -12.05
CA LEU A 204 -21.99 4.89 -11.32
C LEU A 204 -21.39 5.01 -9.91
N VAL A 205 -22.17 4.69 -8.88
CA VAL A 205 -21.81 4.86 -7.47
C VAL A 205 -21.80 3.52 -6.78
N LEU A 206 -20.76 3.26 -5.98
CA LEU A 206 -20.70 2.21 -4.96
C LEU A 206 -20.66 2.87 -3.59
N ARG A 207 -21.67 2.67 -2.75
CA ARG A 207 -21.75 3.26 -1.41
C ARG A 207 -21.84 2.17 -0.36
N GLY A 208 -21.07 2.31 0.72
CA GLY A 208 -21.06 1.32 1.78
C GLY A 208 -20.64 1.82 3.15
N GLN A 209 -20.84 0.96 4.13
CA GLN A 209 -20.30 1.12 5.48
C GLN A 209 -19.87 -0.26 5.95
N VAL A 210 -18.59 -0.43 6.25
CA VAL A 210 -18.06 -1.71 6.76
C VAL A 210 -18.89 -2.16 7.96
N MET A 211 -19.22 -3.44 8.00
CA MET A 211 -20.03 -3.98 9.09
C MET A 211 -19.17 -4.30 10.30
N ASP A 212 -19.18 -3.41 11.29
CA ASP A 212 -18.54 -3.61 12.58
C ASP A 212 -19.47 -3.17 13.71
N LYS A 213 -20.29 -4.11 14.15
CA LYS A 213 -21.34 -3.90 15.14
C LYS A 213 -20.97 -4.65 16.42
N PRO A 214 -20.55 -3.95 17.49
CA PRO A 214 -20.28 -4.59 18.78
C PRO A 214 -21.49 -5.36 19.28
N GLU A 215 -21.26 -6.46 19.99
CA GLU A 215 -22.33 -7.27 20.56
C GLU A 215 -23.24 -6.43 21.46
N GLY A 216 -24.56 -6.55 21.27
CA GLY A 216 -25.55 -5.76 22.01
C GLY A 216 -25.69 -4.29 21.60
N SER A 217 -24.86 -3.76 20.70
CA SER A 217 -25.01 -2.41 20.15
C SER A 217 -26.02 -2.40 19.01
N ALA A 218 -26.82 -1.33 18.88
CA ALA A 218 -27.63 -1.08 17.67
C ALA A 218 -26.84 -0.34 16.57
N GLN A 219 -25.71 0.28 16.93
CA GLN A 219 -24.93 1.15 16.06
C GLN A 219 -23.83 0.38 15.33
N ASN A 220 -23.72 0.57 14.02
CA ASN A 220 -22.57 0.16 13.23
C ASN A 220 -21.45 1.21 13.38
N LEU A 221 -20.29 0.79 13.88
CA LEU A 221 -19.11 1.64 14.09
C LEU A 221 -18.13 1.58 12.92
N GLY A 222 -18.34 0.67 11.97
CA GLY A 222 -17.44 0.53 10.83
C GLY A 222 -17.44 1.77 9.93
N MET A 223 -16.35 1.92 9.22
CA MET A 223 -16.08 3.06 8.35
C MET A 223 -17.01 3.13 7.15
N ARG A 224 -17.47 4.35 6.84
CA ARG A 224 -18.21 4.65 5.60
C ARG A 224 -17.23 4.87 4.46
N PHE A 225 -17.61 4.44 3.27
CA PHE A 225 -16.84 4.59 2.06
C PHE A 225 -17.74 4.78 0.84
N GLU A 226 -17.16 5.39 -0.20
CA GLU A 226 -17.83 5.57 -1.47
C GLU A 226 -16.82 5.51 -2.61
N ALA A 227 -17.24 4.95 -3.74
CA ALA A 227 -16.56 5.09 -5.03
C ALA A 227 -17.55 5.62 -6.07
N ARG A 228 -17.10 6.55 -6.91
CA ARG A 228 -17.87 7.13 -8.01
C ARG A 228 -17.08 7.02 -9.31
N LEU A 229 -17.71 6.49 -10.35
CA LEU A 229 -17.19 6.39 -11.70
C LEU A 229 -17.99 7.32 -12.62
N LEU A 230 -17.38 8.43 -13.03
CA LEU A 230 -17.95 9.35 -14.01
C LEU A 230 -17.53 8.94 -15.42
N VAL A 231 -18.48 8.84 -16.35
CA VAL A 231 -18.24 8.44 -17.74
C VAL A 231 -18.41 9.63 -18.68
N LEU A 232 -17.37 9.92 -19.45
CA LEU A 232 -17.30 11.02 -20.41
C LEU A 232 -17.10 10.46 -21.82
N PRO A 233 -18.18 10.26 -22.61
CA PRO A 233 -18.09 9.74 -23.96
C PRO A 233 -17.61 10.82 -24.95
N GLN A 234 -16.95 10.38 -26.02
CA GLN A 234 -16.66 11.18 -27.21
C GLN A 234 -17.43 10.53 -28.37
N GLY A 235 -18.45 11.23 -28.87
CA GLY A 235 -19.46 10.60 -29.72
C GLY A 235 -20.34 9.60 -28.94
N GLY A 236 -21.38 9.07 -29.59
CA GLY A 236 -22.28 8.10 -28.97
C GLY A 236 -23.07 8.62 -27.77
N THR A 237 -23.54 7.71 -26.93
CA THR A 237 -24.37 8.00 -25.74
C THR A 237 -23.96 7.19 -24.52
N VAL A 238 -24.23 7.74 -23.33
CA VAL A 238 -24.19 7.02 -22.06
C VAL A 238 -25.57 7.08 -21.43
N SER A 239 -26.04 5.96 -20.89
CA SER A 239 -27.33 5.88 -20.22
C SER A 239 -27.30 4.88 -19.07
N ALA A 240 -28.21 5.04 -18.11
CA ALA A 240 -28.46 4.04 -17.08
C ALA A 240 -29.03 2.73 -17.68
N ASP A 241 -28.64 1.60 -17.11
CA ASP A 241 -29.14 0.26 -17.39
C ASP A 241 -29.27 -0.52 -16.08
N GLY A 242 -30.31 -0.17 -15.31
CA GLY A 242 -30.49 -0.66 -13.93
C GLY A 242 -29.45 -0.07 -12.98
N ASP A 243 -28.64 -0.94 -12.37
CA ASP A 243 -27.51 -0.60 -11.50
C ASP A 243 -26.17 -0.46 -12.27
N ALA A 244 -26.23 -0.44 -13.60
CA ALA A 244 -25.09 -0.32 -14.50
C ALA A 244 -25.19 0.92 -15.39
N LEU A 245 -24.06 1.31 -15.99
CA LEU A 245 -24.04 2.28 -17.09
C LEU A 245 -23.78 1.57 -18.41
N LYS A 246 -24.37 2.08 -19.49
CA LYS A 246 -24.15 1.59 -20.85
C LYS A 246 -23.57 2.69 -21.72
N ILE A 247 -22.39 2.44 -22.30
CA ILE A 247 -21.80 3.24 -23.39
C ILE A 247 -22.24 2.60 -24.70
N GLN A 248 -22.76 3.41 -25.63
CA GLN A 248 -23.18 2.94 -26.96
C GLN A 248 -22.68 3.86 -28.06
N GLY A 249 -22.06 3.27 -29.08
CA GLY A 249 -21.68 3.94 -30.32
C GLY A 249 -20.70 5.08 -30.13
N ALA A 250 -19.83 5.02 -29.12
CA ALA A 250 -18.84 6.06 -28.89
C ALA A 250 -17.59 5.85 -29.76
N ASP A 251 -16.90 6.94 -30.09
CA ASP A 251 -15.57 6.90 -30.73
C ASP A 251 -14.51 6.54 -29.68
N ALA A 252 -14.67 7.10 -28.48
CA ALA A 252 -13.88 6.81 -27.30
C ALA A 252 -14.67 7.18 -26.03
N ALA A 253 -14.23 6.71 -24.87
CA ALA A 253 -14.78 7.13 -23.59
C ALA A 253 -13.66 7.28 -22.54
N THR A 254 -13.74 8.35 -21.75
CA THR A 254 -12.87 8.53 -20.57
C THR A 254 -13.70 8.30 -19.32
N LEU A 255 -13.26 7.37 -18.48
CA LEU A 255 -13.89 7.06 -17.21
C LEU A 255 -12.98 7.57 -16.10
N LEU A 256 -13.56 8.28 -15.13
CA LEU A 256 -12.85 8.87 -14.00
C LEU A 256 -13.42 8.26 -12.72
N LEU A 257 -12.58 7.53 -11.98
CA LEU A 257 -12.97 6.89 -10.73
C LEU A 257 -12.33 7.60 -9.54
N ALA A 258 -13.17 8.14 -8.67
CA ALA A 258 -12.78 8.62 -7.35
C ALA A 258 -13.30 7.65 -6.28
N ALA A 259 -12.54 7.46 -5.21
CA ALA A 259 -13.02 6.77 -4.02
C ALA A 259 -12.51 7.46 -2.76
N ALA A 260 -13.25 7.35 -1.66
CA ALA A 260 -12.91 7.92 -0.36
C ALA A 260 -13.52 7.12 0.78
N THR A 261 -12.96 7.30 1.98
CA THR A 261 -13.52 6.82 3.24
C THR A 261 -13.68 7.97 4.22
N ASN A 262 -14.32 7.73 5.37
CA ASN A 262 -14.38 8.67 6.47
C ASN A 262 -13.26 8.47 7.51
N TYR A 263 -12.17 7.74 7.18
CA TYR A 263 -11.05 7.48 8.10
C TYR A 263 -10.48 8.76 8.72
N ARG A 264 -10.30 9.80 7.90
CA ARG A 264 -9.79 11.13 8.34
C ARG A 264 -10.91 12.10 8.71
N GLY A 265 -12.10 11.59 9.00
CA GLY A 265 -13.32 12.36 9.13
C GLY A 265 -13.91 12.80 7.79
N GLY A 266 -14.99 13.58 7.84
CA GLY A 266 -15.69 14.08 6.67
C GLY A 266 -16.68 13.10 6.05
N ASP A 267 -17.18 13.48 4.87
CA ASP A 267 -18.17 12.73 4.10
C ASP A 267 -17.54 12.13 2.83
N PRO A 268 -17.46 10.79 2.70
CA PRO A 268 -16.92 10.12 1.52
C PRO A 268 -17.62 10.52 0.22
N GLU A 269 -18.93 10.75 0.27
CA GLU A 269 -19.73 11.18 -0.88
C GLU A 269 -19.23 12.53 -1.40
N LYS A 270 -19.18 13.51 -0.51
CA LYS A 270 -18.72 14.86 -0.85
C LYS A 270 -17.28 14.87 -1.36
N ALA A 271 -16.39 14.08 -0.74
CA ALA A 271 -15.00 13.97 -1.17
C ALA A 271 -14.85 13.41 -2.60
N CYS A 272 -15.68 12.43 -2.97
CA CYS A 272 -15.69 11.89 -4.34
C CYS A 272 -16.25 12.91 -5.34
N GLN A 273 -17.35 13.58 -5.01
CA GLN A 273 -17.97 14.60 -5.87
C GLN A 273 -17.02 15.77 -6.14
N ASP A 274 -16.32 16.26 -5.12
CA ASP A 274 -15.41 17.39 -5.24
C ASP A 274 -14.21 17.04 -6.13
N ARG A 275 -13.63 15.83 -5.96
CA ARG A 275 -12.54 15.33 -6.81
C ARG A 275 -12.98 15.22 -8.26
N LEU A 276 -14.11 14.55 -8.54
CA LEU A 276 -14.60 14.39 -9.91
C LEU A 276 -14.94 15.73 -10.54
N SER A 277 -15.55 16.66 -9.82
CA SER A 277 -15.89 17.98 -10.32
C SER A 277 -14.65 18.80 -10.72
N ALA A 278 -13.54 18.65 -9.96
CA ALA A 278 -12.28 19.34 -10.26
C ALA A 278 -11.64 18.86 -11.57
N VAL A 279 -11.88 17.62 -11.98
CA VAL A 279 -11.22 16.99 -13.13
C VAL A 279 -12.14 16.74 -14.33
N ALA A 280 -13.47 16.83 -14.16
CA ALA A 280 -14.46 16.52 -15.19
C ALA A 280 -14.33 17.34 -16.48
N ARG A 281 -13.69 18.53 -16.41
CA ARG A 281 -13.44 19.40 -17.57
C ARG A 281 -12.07 19.20 -18.20
N LYS A 282 -11.16 18.45 -17.57
CA LYS A 282 -9.86 18.13 -18.15
C LYS A 282 -10.04 17.15 -19.31
N GLN A 283 -9.34 17.40 -20.41
CA GLN A 283 -9.25 16.43 -21.49
C GLN A 283 -8.34 15.26 -21.08
N TYR A 284 -8.55 14.10 -21.70
CA TYR A 284 -7.76 12.89 -21.42
C TYR A 284 -6.25 13.16 -21.53
N ASP A 285 -5.83 13.83 -22.60
CA ASP A 285 -4.40 14.11 -22.84
C ASP A 285 -3.78 14.97 -21.74
N GLN A 286 -4.56 15.88 -21.14
CA GLN A 286 -4.11 16.68 -20.00
C GLN A 286 -3.95 15.83 -18.74
N LEU A 287 -4.94 14.97 -18.42
CA LEU A 287 -4.86 14.05 -17.28
C LEU A 287 -3.65 13.12 -17.40
N ARG A 288 -3.41 12.60 -18.60
CA ARG A 288 -2.26 11.73 -18.90
C ARG A 288 -0.94 12.50 -18.75
N ALA A 289 -0.84 13.71 -19.29
CA ALA A 289 0.36 14.53 -19.19
C ALA A 289 0.68 14.92 -17.74
N ASP A 290 -0.33 15.34 -16.96
CA ASP A 290 -0.17 15.68 -15.55
C ASP A 290 0.32 14.48 -14.74
N HIS A 291 -0.27 13.29 -14.97
CA HIS A 291 0.15 12.03 -14.34
C HIS A 291 1.60 11.67 -14.66
N VAL A 292 1.96 11.62 -15.94
CA VAL A 292 3.30 11.23 -16.38
C VAL A 292 4.34 12.21 -15.83
N ALA A 293 4.06 13.52 -15.89
CA ALA A 293 4.96 14.55 -15.39
C ALA A 293 5.12 14.50 -13.85
N ASP A 294 4.11 14.08 -13.09
CA ASP A 294 4.26 13.83 -11.64
C ASP A 294 5.11 12.59 -11.38
N TYR A 295 4.79 11.48 -12.05
CA TYR A 295 5.42 10.19 -11.82
C TYR A 295 6.91 10.18 -12.20
N GLN A 296 7.25 10.71 -13.37
CA GLN A 296 8.62 10.72 -13.89
C GLN A 296 9.58 11.55 -13.03
N LYS A 297 9.09 12.58 -12.30
CA LYS A 297 9.90 13.33 -11.32
C LYS A 297 10.48 12.44 -10.23
N LEU A 298 9.84 11.31 -9.93
CA LEU A 298 10.30 10.31 -8.97
C LEU A 298 11.05 9.19 -9.69
N PHE A 299 10.44 8.62 -10.72
CA PHE A 299 10.96 7.41 -11.36
C PHE A 299 12.27 7.64 -12.12
N GLU A 300 12.42 8.73 -12.87
CA GLU A 300 13.60 8.96 -13.72
C GLU A 300 14.88 9.32 -12.93
N ARG A 301 14.79 9.50 -11.61
CA ARG A 301 15.92 9.85 -10.73
C ARG A 301 17.02 8.78 -10.68
N VAL A 302 16.68 7.52 -10.95
CA VAL A 302 17.62 6.39 -10.90
C VAL A 302 17.47 5.54 -12.16
N VAL A 303 18.60 5.28 -12.81
CA VAL A 303 18.73 4.36 -13.93
C VAL A 303 19.71 3.27 -13.51
N LEU A 304 19.34 2.01 -13.79
CA LEU A 304 20.20 0.86 -13.59
C LEU A 304 20.39 0.17 -14.93
N ASP A 305 21.62 0.15 -15.42
CA ASP A 305 22.04 -0.55 -16.64
C ASP A 305 23.01 -1.66 -16.25
N LEU A 306 22.65 -2.90 -16.56
CA LEU A 306 23.42 -4.11 -16.26
C LEU A 306 23.93 -4.81 -17.53
N GLY A 307 23.90 -4.14 -18.69
CA GLY A 307 24.37 -4.67 -19.96
C GLY A 307 23.26 -4.80 -21.00
N PRO A 308 23.27 -5.84 -21.86
CA PRO A 308 22.34 -5.91 -22.97
C PRO A 308 20.89 -5.85 -22.49
N GLY A 309 20.13 -4.95 -23.11
CA GLY A 309 18.71 -4.79 -22.87
C GLY A 309 17.91 -6.07 -23.15
N PRO A 310 16.67 -6.14 -22.66
CA PRO A 310 15.80 -7.29 -22.84
C PRO A 310 15.65 -7.66 -24.30
N ASN A 311 15.42 -8.96 -24.57
CA ASN A 311 14.89 -9.35 -25.87
C ASN A 311 13.45 -8.80 -26.01
N PRO A 312 13.21 -7.77 -26.86
CA PRO A 312 11.91 -7.09 -26.90
C PRO A 312 10.79 -7.98 -27.49
N SER A 313 11.15 -9.13 -28.07
CA SER A 313 10.19 -10.08 -28.65
C SER A 313 9.58 -11.06 -27.64
N LEU A 314 10.16 -11.18 -26.44
CA LEU A 314 9.69 -12.10 -25.40
C LEU A 314 8.86 -11.38 -24.32
N PRO A 315 7.65 -11.88 -23.98
CA PRO A 315 6.87 -11.37 -22.87
C PRO A 315 7.52 -11.71 -21.53
N THR A 316 7.11 -11.00 -20.48
CA THR A 316 7.80 -10.99 -19.18
C THR A 316 7.73 -12.35 -18.47
N ASP A 317 6.62 -13.07 -18.61
CA ASP A 317 6.44 -14.43 -18.12
C ASP A 317 7.38 -15.44 -18.80
N GLU A 318 7.55 -15.34 -20.12
CA GLU A 318 8.50 -16.18 -20.87
C GLU A 318 9.96 -15.87 -20.50
N ARG A 319 10.32 -14.59 -20.31
CA ARG A 319 11.64 -14.19 -19.82
C ARG A 319 11.93 -14.78 -18.44
N LEU A 320 10.99 -14.66 -17.51
CA LEU A 320 11.12 -15.25 -16.17
C LEU A 320 11.25 -16.79 -16.23
N ALA A 321 10.48 -17.44 -17.10
CA ALA A 321 10.57 -18.89 -17.29
C ALA A 321 11.93 -19.32 -17.85
N ALA A 322 12.54 -18.53 -18.73
CA ALA A 322 13.88 -18.78 -19.25
C ALA A 322 14.96 -18.62 -18.16
N VAL A 323 14.90 -17.55 -17.35
CA VAL A 323 15.83 -17.35 -16.22
C VAL A 323 15.73 -18.48 -15.20
N ARG A 324 14.52 -18.94 -14.87
CA ARG A 324 14.31 -20.12 -14.01
C ARG A 324 14.96 -21.41 -14.55
N LYS A 325 15.20 -21.49 -15.86
CA LYS A 325 15.88 -22.61 -16.53
C LYS A 325 17.39 -22.37 -16.70
N GLY A 326 17.93 -21.27 -16.18
CA GLY A 326 19.35 -20.94 -16.19
C GLY A 326 19.80 -19.99 -17.32
N ALA A 327 18.87 -19.36 -18.04
CA ALA A 327 19.23 -18.26 -18.95
C ALA A 327 19.66 -17.02 -18.16
N ASP A 328 20.57 -16.23 -18.74
CA ASP A 328 20.95 -14.92 -18.20
C ASP A 328 20.08 -13.83 -18.84
N ASP A 329 19.54 -12.92 -18.03
CA ASP A 329 18.73 -11.79 -18.47
C ASP A 329 18.97 -10.58 -17.53
N PRO A 330 20.10 -9.86 -17.71
CA PRO A 330 20.42 -8.68 -16.91
C PRO A 330 19.35 -7.58 -16.99
N GLY A 331 18.69 -7.47 -18.14
CA GLY A 331 17.55 -6.57 -18.33
C GLY A 331 16.35 -6.93 -17.44
N LEU A 332 16.13 -8.21 -17.10
CA LEU A 332 15.04 -8.61 -16.21
C LEU A 332 15.37 -8.26 -14.76
N VAL A 333 16.65 -8.35 -14.38
CA VAL A 333 17.14 -7.90 -13.08
C VAL A 333 16.98 -6.40 -12.93
N ALA A 334 17.37 -5.61 -13.95
CA ALA A 334 17.17 -4.17 -13.96
C ALA A 334 15.67 -3.80 -13.91
N LEU A 335 14.82 -4.51 -14.66
CA LEU A 335 13.37 -4.33 -14.62
C LEU A 335 12.80 -4.63 -13.23
N TYR A 336 13.25 -5.70 -12.56
CA TYR A 336 12.80 -6.06 -11.22
C TYR A 336 13.21 -5.05 -10.15
N PHE A 337 14.43 -4.51 -10.24
CA PHE A 337 14.88 -3.39 -9.41
C PHE A 337 13.97 -2.16 -9.59
N GLN A 338 13.71 -1.78 -10.84
CA GLN A 338 12.83 -0.65 -11.14
C GLN A 338 11.37 -0.92 -10.74
N PHE A 339 10.93 -2.17 -10.78
CA PHE A 339 9.61 -2.55 -10.31
C PHE A 339 9.45 -2.31 -8.80
N GLY A 340 10.49 -2.55 -7.99
CA GLY A 340 10.48 -2.18 -6.57
C GLY A 340 10.28 -0.67 -6.34
N ARG A 341 10.99 0.17 -7.11
CA ARG A 341 10.83 1.64 -7.07
C ARG A 341 9.43 2.06 -7.51
N TYR A 342 8.93 1.50 -8.61
CA TYR A 342 7.57 1.70 -9.10
C TYR A 342 6.53 1.39 -8.02
N LEU A 343 6.62 0.21 -7.39
CA LEU A 343 5.65 -0.22 -6.38
C LEU A 343 5.65 0.73 -5.17
N LEU A 344 6.81 1.22 -4.73
CA LEU A 344 6.88 2.20 -3.64
C LEU A 344 6.25 3.55 -4.04
N ILE A 345 6.55 4.07 -5.24
CA ILE A 345 5.91 5.30 -5.77
C ILE A 345 4.38 5.12 -5.84
N SER A 346 3.92 3.95 -6.27
CA SER A 346 2.50 3.68 -6.47
C SER A 346 1.73 3.34 -5.19
N SER A 347 2.41 2.95 -4.11
CA SER A 347 1.76 2.55 -2.84
C SER A 347 1.99 3.53 -1.69
N SER A 348 3.03 4.38 -1.74
CA SER A 348 3.37 5.30 -0.66
C SER A 348 3.71 6.69 -1.18
N ARG A 349 2.78 7.63 -1.06
CA ARG A 349 2.96 9.04 -1.43
C ARG A 349 2.60 9.96 -0.25
N PRO A 350 3.25 11.14 -0.12
CA PRO A 350 2.95 12.09 0.96
C PRO A 350 1.46 12.37 1.13
N GLY A 351 1.00 12.42 2.38
CA GLY A 351 -0.42 12.56 2.71
C GLY A 351 -1.23 11.27 2.58
N GLY A 352 -0.61 10.13 2.27
CA GLY A 352 -1.21 8.79 2.29
C GLY A 352 -1.04 8.04 3.62
N LEU A 353 -1.34 6.74 3.60
CA LEU A 353 -0.93 5.75 4.60
C LEU A 353 0.28 4.99 4.05
N PRO A 354 1.10 4.34 4.89
CA PRO A 354 2.23 3.57 4.40
C PRO A 354 1.81 2.32 3.62
N ALA A 355 2.72 1.83 2.76
CA ALA A 355 2.61 0.53 2.13
C ALA A 355 2.49 -0.60 3.17
N ASN A 356 1.38 -1.34 3.16
CA ASN A 356 1.12 -2.48 4.05
C ASN A 356 1.77 -3.77 3.50
N LEU A 357 1.45 -4.96 4.06
CA LEU A 357 2.00 -6.24 3.58
C LEU A 357 1.80 -6.53 2.07
N GLN A 358 0.76 -5.97 1.46
CA GLN A 358 0.50 -6.07 0.02
C GLN A 358 0.68 -4.73 -0.71
N GLY A 359 1.37 -3.79 -0.06
CA GLY A 359 1.55 -2.41 -0.49
C GLY A 359 0.25 -1.62 -0.42
N LEU A 360 -0.57 -1.78 -1.45
CA LEU A 360 -1.87 -1.11 -1.65
C LEU A 360 -2.92 -2.05 -2.25
N TRP A 361 -2.51 -3.20 -2.77
CA TRP A 361 -3.36 -4.03 -3.62
C TRP A 361 -3.83 -5.25 -2.84
N ASN A 362 -5.14 -5.41 -2.69
CA ASN A 362 -5.74 -6.56 -2.00
C ASN A 362 -7.16 -6.78 -2.52
N GLN A 363 -7.46 -7.98 -3.02
CA GLN A 363 -8.80 -8.37 -3.47
C GLN A 363 -9.68 -8.98 -2.37
N GLU A 364 -9.11 -9.30 -1.21
CA GLU A 364 -9.78 -10.08 -0.17
C GLU A 364 -10.43 -9.19 0.90
N MET A 365 -11.49 -9.70 1.52
CA MET A 365 -12.13 -9.05 2.68
C MET A 365 -11.45 -9.41 4.01
N HIS A 366 -10.77 -10.57 4.03
CA HIS A 366 -10.00 -11.10 5.15
C HIS A 366 -8.66 -11.58 4.58
N ALA A 367 -7.74 -10.64 4.40
CA ALA A 367 -6.48 -10.89 3.72
C ALA A 367 -5.54 -11.77 4.57
N PRO A 368 -4.58 -12.50 3.95
CA PRO A 368 -3.51 -13.19 4.67
C PRO A 368 -2.80 -12.21 5.59
N TRP A 369 -2.67 -12.59 6.86
CA TRP A 369 -2.13 -11.74 7.93
C TRP A 369 -2.73 -10.33 7.95
N ASN A 370 -4.04 -10.24 7.66
CA ASN A 370 -4.82 -9.01 7.63
C ASN A 370 -4.32 -7.96 6.62
N SER A 371 -3.32 -8.29 5.79
CA SER A 371 -2.59 -7.30 4.99
C SER A 371 -2.24 -6.05 5.81
N ASP A 372 -1.83 -6.26 7.06
CA ASP A 372 -1.68 -5.21 8.05
C ASP A 372 -0.29 -4.54 8.00
N TYR A 373 0.12 -3.93 9.10
CA TYR A 373 1.50 -3.48 9.33
C TYR A 373 2.23 -4.44 10.28
N HIS A 374 3.01 -5.39 9.73
CA HIS A 374 3.95 -6.22 10.50
C HIS A 374 5.26 -5.47 10.73
N THR A 375 5.61 -5.20 11.99
CA THR A 375 6.73 -4.36 12.43
C THR A 375 7.89 -5.17 13.02
N ASN A 376 7.99 -6.45 12.68
CA ASN A 376 9.08 -7.34 13.06
C ASN A 376 9.95 -7.77 11.86
N ILE A 377 9.79 -7.11 10.70
CA ILE A 377 10.65 -7.16 9.51
C ILE A 377 9.95 -6.52 8.29
N ASN A 378 8.65 -6.78 8.10
CA ASN A 378 7.99 -6.57 6.82
C ASN A 378 7.78 -5.10 6.48
N LEU A 379 7.23 -4.32 7.43
CA LEU A 379 7.01 -2.90 7.23
C LEU A 379 8.34 -2.17 7.07
N GLU A 380 9.35 -2.54 7.84
CA GLU A 380 10.69 -1.99 7.70
C GLU A 380 11.23 -2.28 6.29
N MET A 381 11.12 -3.53 5.83
CA MET A 381 11.58 -3.97 4.51
C MET A 381 10.93 -3.19 3.36
N ASN A 382 9.64 -2.86 3.48
CA ASN A 382 8.94 -2.05 2.49
C ASN A 382 9.64 -0.71 2.21
N TYR A 383 10.36 -0.15 3.20
CA TYR A 383 10.96 1.18 3.14
C TYR A 383 12.48 1.21 3.07
N TRP A 384 13.17 0.08 3.15
CA TRP A 384 14.61 0.01 2.86
C TRP A 384 15.01 0.68 1.53
N PRO A 385 14.24 0.57 0.42
CA PRO A 385 14.61 1.27 -0.81
C PRO A 385 14.35 2.78 -0.78
N ALA A 386 13.54 3.31 0.16
CA ALA A 386 13.02 4.68 0.06
C ALA A 386 14.13 5.73 -0.08
N GLU A 387 15.13 5.70 0.78
CA GLU A 387 16.22 6.69 0.74
C GLU A 387 17.26 6.35 -0.33
N VAL A 388 17.81 5.13 -0.28
CA VAL A 388 18.94 4.73 -1.16
C VAL A 388 18.57 4.70 -2.64
N THR A 389 17.30 4.51 -2.98
CA THR A 389 16.81 4.55 -4.38
C THR A 389 16.20 5.89 -4.80
N ASN A 390 16.46 6.95 -4.01
CA ASN A 390 16.12 8.35 -4.29
C ASN A 390 14.61 8.63 -4.33
N LEU A 391 13.88 8.07 -3.36
CA LEU A 391 12.43 8.19 -3.16
C LEU A 391 12.10 8.66 -1.73
N ALA A 392 12.91 9.57 -1.17
CA ALA A 392 12.77 10.06 0.21
C ALA A 392 11.35 10.56 0.55
N GLU A 393 10.65 11.17 -0.43
CA GLU A 393 9.28 11.63 -0.25
C GLU A 393 8.28 10.48 -0.05
N CYS A 394 8.56 9.29 -0.60
CA CYS A 394 7.77 8.09 -0.38
C CYS A 394 7.99 7.51 1.03
N HIS A 395 8.99 7.95 1.79
CA HIS A 395 9.22 7.52 3.18
C HIS A 395 8.30 8.25 4.17
N ILE A 396 7.79 9.43 3.79
CA ILE A 396 6.99 10.30 4.66
C ILE A 396 5.75 9.62 5.25
N PRO A 397 4.97 8.80 4.52
CA PRO A 397 3.82 8.08 5.10
C PRO A 397 4.18 7.14 6.24
N LEU A 398 5.34 6.45 6.19
CA LEU A 398 5.81 5.65 7.32
C LEU A 398 6.15 6.54 8.51
N ILE A 399 6.87 7.64 8.28
CA ILE A 399 7.26 8.59 9.34
C ILE A 399 6.01 9.18 10.03
N ASP A 400 5.01 9.60 9.25
CA ASP A 400 3.74 10.10 9.78
C ASP A 400 2.99 9.02 10.57
N TYR A 401 2.98 7.79 10.07
CA TYR A 401 2.34 6.67 10.72
C TYR A 401 3.03 6.31 12.05
N THR A 402 4.35 6.16 12.08
CA THR A 402 5.13 5.92 13.30
C THR A 402 4.87 7.01 14.33
N ALA A 403 4.83 8.27 13.92
CA ALA A 403 4.47 9.37 14.82
C ALA A 403 3.04 9.25 15.36
N SER A 404 2.08 8.77 14.57
CA SER A 404 0.70 8.54 15.00
C SER A 404 0.55 7.43 16.04
N LEU A 405 1.51 6.48 16.08
CA LEU A 405 1.52 5.39 17.05
C LEU A 405 2.02 5.83 18.43
N VAL A 406 2.61 7.01 18.56
CA VAL A 406 3.17 7.50 19.83
C VAL A 406 2.09 7.63 20.91
N GLU A 407 0.92 8.19 20.60
CA GLU A 407 -0.17 8.35 21.58
C GLU A 407 -0.72 7.00 22.07
N PRO A 408 -1.21 6.09 21.20
CA PRO A 408 -1.70 4.79 21.65
C PRO A 408 -0.57 3.95 22.28
N GLY A 409 0.64 3.99 21.70
CA GLY A 409 1.80 3.26 22.23
C GLY A 409 2.27 3.77 23.60
N SER A 410 2.07 5.05 23.92
CA SER A 410 2.34 5.60 25.27
C SER A 410 1.35 5.05 26.30
N ARG A 411 0.09 4.85 25.90
CA ARG A 411 -0.90 4.18 26.75
C ARG A 411 -0.51 2.73 26.99
N THR A 412 -0.08 2.01 25.95
CA THR A 412 0.39 0.63 26.09
C THR A 412 1.63 0.53 26.96
N ALA A 413 2.64 1.39 26.77
CA ALA A 413 3.83 1.43 27.62
C ALA A 413 3.47 1.58 29.12
N LYS A 414 2.54 2.49 29.42
CA LYS A 414 2.07 2.72 30.79
C LYS A 414 1.25 1.56 31.34
N ILE A 415 0.27 1.06 30.59
CA ILE A 415 -0.72 0.09 31.09
C ILE A 415 -0.12 -1.32 31.16
N HIS A 416 0.66 -1.73 30.15
CA HIS A 416 1.22 -3.08 30.11
C HIS A 416 2.53 -3.21 30.88
N TYR A 417 3.34 -2.14 30.92
CA TYR A 417 4.72 -2.23 31.43
C TYR A 417 5.04 -1.25 32.56
N GLY A 418 4.16 -0.29 32.85
CA GLY A 418 4.43 0.75 33.85
C GLY A 418 5.58 1.68 33.43
N CYS A 419 5.91 1.72 32.15
CA CYS A 419 7.05 2.45 31.60
C CYS A 419 6.63 3.83 31.08
N ARG A 420 7.59 4.76 31.04
CA ARG A 420 7.51 5.99 30.24
C ARG A 420 7.68 5.66 28.75
N GLY A 421 7.62 6.69 27.91
CA GLY A 421 7.82 6.55 26.48
C GLY A 421 6.62 5.91 25.78
N TRP A 422 6.87 5.23 24.66
CA TRP A 422 5.86 4.54 23.87
C TRP A 422 6.41 3.21 23.33
N VAL A 423 5.50 2.26 23.06
CA VAL A 423 5.84 0.93 22.56
C VAL A 423 4.86 0.48 21.47
N VAL A 424 5.36 -0.28 20.51
CA VAL A 424 4.59 -1.05 19.53
C VAL A 424 5.21 -2.44 19.46
N HIS A 425 4.35 -3.45 19.30
CA HIS A 425 4.77 -4.85 19.22
C HIS A 425 5.07 -5.24 17.77
N HIS A 426 4.83 -6.50 17.38
CA HIS A 426 5.07 -6.98 16.01
C HIS A 426 3.96 -6.68 15.00
N LEU A 427 2.78 -6.24 15.43
CA LEU A 427 1.63 -5.95 14.55
C LEU A 427 1.04 -4.57 14.86
N SER A 428 0.56 -3.91 13.83
CA SER A 428 -0.25 -2.70 13.92
C SER A 428 -1.24 -2.59 12.75
N ASP A 429 -2.16 -1.64 12.86
CA ASP A 429 -3.18 -1.33 11.85
C ASP A 429 -3.41 0.19 11.76
N ILE A 430 -4.32 0.61 10.90
CA ILE A 430 -4.64 2.04 10.72
C ILE A 430 -5.31 2.68 11.95
N TRP A 431 -5.75 1.88 12.92
CA TRP A 431 -6.45 2.33 14.11
C TRP A 431 -5.51 2.61 15.29
N GLY A 432 -4.20 2.37 15.10
CA GLY A 432 -3.18 2.55 16.12
C GLY A 432 -3.10 1.38 17.09
N PHE A 433 -3.29 0.15 16.61
CA PHE A 433 -3.09 -1.06 17.41
C PHE A 433 -1.64 -1.19 17.86
N THR A 434 -1.39 -1.23 19.17
CA THR A 434 -0.02 -1.19 19.73
C THR A 434 0.25 -2.27 20.78
N THR A 435 -0.73 -3.12 21.10
CA THR A 435 -0.64 -4.18 22.12
C THR A 435 -0.16 -5.52 21.54
N PRO A 436 0.29 -6.49 22.36
CA PRO A 436 0.60 -7.83 21.87
C PRO A 436 -0.63 -8.54 21.26
N ALA A 437 -0.40 -9.31 20.20
CA ALA A 437 -1.44 -10.04 19.45
C ALA A 437 -0.90 -11.36 18.89
N ASP A 438 -1.77 -12.15 18.27
CA ASP A 438 -1.46 -13.35 17.46
C ASP A 438 -0.83 -14.54 18.21
N GLY A 439 -0.25 -14.33 19.39
CA GLY A 439 0.31 -15.37 20.24
C GLY A 439 1.34 -14.80 21.20
N VAL A 440 1.93 -15.66 22.04
CA VAL A 440 2.96 -15.22 23.01
C VAL A 440 4.15 -14.55 22.33
N TRP A 441 4.52 -14.99 21.11
CA TRP A 441 5.57 -14.37 20.29
C TRP A 441 5.29 -12.90 19.99
N GLY A 442 4.02 -12.49 19.99
CA GLY A 442 3.64 -11.10 19.83
C GLY A 442 3.96 -10.21 21.02
N ILE A 443 4.35 -10.76 22.17
CA ILE A 443 4.97 -10.04 23.28
C ILE A 443 6.44 -9.78 22.92
N TRP A 444 6.62 -9.00 21.86
CA TRP A 444 7.90 -8.56 21.33
C TRP A 444 7.87 -7.03 21.24
N PRO A 445 8.26 -6.32 22.31
CA PRO A 445 8.02 -4.87 22.44
C PRO A 445 9.06 -4.00 21.70
N MET A 446 9.62 -4.49 20.59
CA MET A 446 10.72 -3.83 19.88
C MET A 446 10.29 -3.10 18.59
N GLY A 447 9.08 -3.33 18.08
CA GLY A 447 8.64 -2.75 16.81
C GLY A 447 8.71 -1.22 16.80
N GLY A 448 8.30 -0.57 17.89
CA GLY A 448 8.42 0.89 18.02
C GLY A 448 9.87 1.40 17.96
N ALA A 449 10.81 0.64 18.53
CA ALA A 449 12.23 0.99 18.49
C ALA A 449 12.85 0.74 17.11
N TRP A 450 12.49 -0.35 16.42
CA TRP A 450 12.99 -0.60 15.07
C TRP A 450 12.47 0.44 14.06
N LEU A 451 11.19 0.81 14.16
CA LEU A 451 10.63 1.90 13.35
C LEU A 451 11.34 3.25 13.56
N CYS A 452 11.98 3.47 14.71
CA CYS A 452 12.77 4.68 14.93
C CYS A 452 14.05 4.73 14.10
N GLN A 453 14.57 3.59 13.62
CA GLN A 453 15.68 3.55 12.67
C GLN A 453 15.30 4.30 11.39
N HIS A 454 14.08 4.13 10.89
CA HIS A 454 13.58 4.84 9.70
C HIS A 454 13.49 6.37 9.91
N LEU A 455 13.15 6.82 11.12
CA LEU A 455 13.16 8.24 11.47
C LEU A 455 14.58 8.83 11.44
N TRP A 456 15.56 8.05 11.90
CA TRP A 456 16.95 8.44 11.83
C TRP A 456 17.48 8.43 10.39
N GLU A 457 17.22 7.37 9.62
CA GLU A 457 17.70 7.21 8.24
C GLU A 457 17.25 8.37 7.36
N HIS A 458 15.99 8.81 7.47
CA HIS A 458 15.52 9.98 6.72
C HIS A 458 16.33 11.25 7.03
N TYR A 459 16.75 11.43 8.29
CA TYR A 459 17.70 12.49 8.64
C TYR A 459 19.10 12.21 8.10
N ALA A 460 19.63 10.99 8.24
CA ALA A 460 20.99 10.64 7.84
C ALA A 460 21.23 10.87 6.34
N PHE A 461 20.23 10.55 5.50
CA PHE A 461 20.28 10.78 4.05
C PHE A 461 20.06 12.24 3.65
N SER A 462 19.27 13.01 4.40
CA SER A 462 18.92 14.40 4.03
C SER A 462 19.79 15.48 4.70
N GLY A 463 20.34 15.21 5.87
CA GLY A 463 20.97 16.19 6.75
C GLY A 463 20.01 17.24 7.34
N ASP A 464 18.68 17.07 7.20
CA ASP A 464 17.71 18.09 7.62
C ASP A 464 17.57 18.17 9.16
N ARG A 465 18.28 19.14 9.74
CA ARG A 465 18.24 19.44 11.18
C ARG A 465 16.87 19.87 11.68
N ASN A 466 16.02 20.45 10.83
CA ASN A 466 14.66 20.85 11.22
C ASN A 466 13.74 19.64 11.30
N TYR A 467 13.83 18.74 10.32
CA TYR A 467 13.19 17.43 10.39
C TYR A 467 13.63 16.68 11.65
N LEU A 468 14.95 16.55 11.88
CA LEU A 468 15.46 15.84 13.05
C LEU A 468 14.91 16.41 14.35
N ARG A 469 14.91 17.75 14.50
CA ARG A 469 14.41 18.42 15.71
C ARG A 469 12.92 18.26 15.93
N LYS A 470 12.11 18.40 14.88
CA LYS A 470 10.65 18.54 15.01
C LYS A 470 9.90 17.22 14.85
N ARG A 471 10.49 16.26 14.15
CA ARG A 471 9.79 15.06 13.67
C ARG A 471 10.43 13.80 14.21
N ALA A 472 11.72 13.59 13.96
CA ALA A 472 12.39 12.33 14.34
C ALA A 472 12.76 12.27 15.84
N TYR A 473 13.58 13.22 16.32
CA TYR A 473 14.16 13.13 17.67
C TYR A 473 13.12 13.03 18.80
N PRO A 474 12.00 13.79 18.81
CA PRO A 474 10.99 13.62 19.88
C PRO A 474 10.40 12.21 19.94
N VAL A 475 10.19 11.57 18.78
CA VAL A 475 9.65 10.21 18.68
C VAL A 475 10.69 9.18 19.10
N MET A 476 11.92 9.28 18.59
CA MET A 476 13.05 8.43 18.97
C MET A 476 13.33 8.51 20.48
N LYS A 477 13.37 9.72 21.05
CA LYS A 477 13.55 9.96 22.48
C LYS A 477 12.46 9.25 23.30
N GLY A 478 11.20 9.30 22.84
CA GLY A 478 10.10 8.58 23.47
C GLY A 478 10.30 7.07 23.48
N ALA A 479 10.78 6.47 22.38
CA ALA A 479 11.08 5.05 22.33
C ALA A 479 12.27 4.70 23.25
N ALA A 480 13.29 5.54 23.29
CA ALA A 480 14.45 5.34 24.15
C ALA A 480 14.06 5.40 25.65
N GLN A 481 13.13 6.27 26.03
CA GLN A 481 12.60 6.32 27.40
C GLN A 481 11.87 5.03 27.79
N PHE A 482 11.13 4.43 26.86
CA PHE A 482 10.52 3.13 27.10
C PHE A 482 11.60 2.06 27.33
N MET A 483 12.62 1.99 26.48
CA MET A 483 13.70 1.00 26.62
C MET A 483 14.48 1.16 27.92
N LEU A 484 14.78 2.39 28.34
CA LEU A 484 15.45 2.67 29.62
C LEU A 484 14.63 2.17 30.83
N ASP A 485 13.30 2.25 30.78
CA ASP A 485 12.43 1.75 31.85
C ASP A 485 12.14 0.25 31.76
N PHE A 486 12.21 -0.32 30.54
CA PHE A 486 11.88 -1.72 30.28
C PHE A 486 13.06 -2.67 30.55
N LEU A 487 14.30 -2.22 30.31
CA LEU A 487 15.51 -2.97 30.62
C LEU A 487 15.60 -3.30 32.12
N VAL A 488 15.97 -4.53 32.43
CA VAL A 488 16.16 -5.02 33.81
C VAL A 488 17.47 -5.78 33.92
N GLU A 489 18.04 -5.85 35.12
CA GLU A 489 19.23 -6.67 35.37
C GLU A 489 18.88 -8.17 35.36
N ASP A 490 19.66 -8.94 34.60
CA ASP A 490 19.63 -10.40 34.68
C ASP A 490 20.36 -10.91 35.94
N PRO A 491 20.33 -12.22 36.23
CA PRO A 491 21.05 -12.79 37.38
C PRO A 491 22.58 -12.59 37.37
N LYS A 492 23.16 -12.08 36.29
CA LYS A 492 24.58 -11.75 36.13
C LYS A 492 24.84 -10.23 36.19
N GLY A 493 23.83 -9.42 36.47
CA GLY A 493 23.93 -7.95 36.55
C GLY A 493 24.01 -7.24 35.20
N ARG A 494 23.58 -7.89 34.10
CA ARG A 494 23.55 -7.29 32.76
C ARG A 494 22.16 -6.76 32.48
N LEU A 495 22.07 -5.58 31.84
CA LEU A 495 20.77 -5.07 31.36
C LEU A 495 20.27 -5.89 30.17
N VAL A 496 19.07 -6.44 30.28
CA VAL A 496 18.42 -7.28 29.27
C VAL A 496 16.94 -6.90 29.14
N THR A 497 16.34 -7.23 28.00
CA THR A 497 14.89 -7.23 27.83
C THR A 497 14.28 -8.47 28.48
N CYS A 498 13.19 -8.31 29.20
CA CYS A 498 12.45 -9.44 29.77
C CYS A 498 10.97 -9.07 29.95
N PRO A 499 10.03 -9.74 29.27
CA PRO A 499 10.24 -10.84 28.32
C PRO A 499 10.86 -10.41 26.97
N SER A 500 11.34 -11.39 26.19
CA SER A 500 12.00 -11.22 24.89
C SER A 500 11.72 -12.41 23.96
N HIS A 501 11.85 -12.18 22.64
CA HIS A 501 11.71 -13.18 21.58
C HIS A 501 12.73 -12.91 20.47
N SER A 502 13.08 -13.96 19.71
CA SER A 502 13.75 -13.81 18.40
C SER A 502 12.73 -14.19 17.31
N PRO A 503 11.96 -13.24 16.77
CA PRO A 503 10.88 -13.51 15.83
C PRO A 503 11.32 -14.37 14.62
N GLU A 504 10.61 -15.42 14.23
CA GLU A 504 9.60 -16.21 14.96
C GLU A 504 10.18 -17.60 15.29
N ASN A 505 11.43 -17.61 15.70
CA ASN A 505 12.20 -18.82 15.91
C ASN A 505 11.91 -19.47 17.26
N SER A 506 12.16 -20.77 17.34
CA SER A 506 12.19 -21.53 18.58
C SER A 506 13.61 -22.01 18.89
N PHE A 507 13.90 -22.26 20.16
CA PHE A 507 15.18 -22.76 20.64
C PHE A 507 14.97 -23.90 21.63
N ARG A 508 16.02 -24.72 21.82
CA ARG A 508 16.00 -25.85 22.76
C ARG A 508 16.65 -25.45 24.08
N LEU A 509 15.98 -25.78 25.18
CA LEU A 509 16.51 -25.65 26.54
C LEU A 509 17.42 -26.85 26.88
N PRO A 510 18.26 -26.75 27.93
CA PRO A 510 19.15 -27.85 28.35
C PRO A 510 18.43 -29.16 28.68
N ASP A 511 17.16 -29.10 29.08
CA ASP A 511 16.30 -30.25 29.36
C ASP A 511 15.69 -30.90 28.10
N GLY A 512 15.99 -30.36 26.92
CA GLY A 512 15.50 -30.83 25.62
C GLY A 512 14.16 -30.26 25.18
N THR A 513 13.48 -29.50 26.05
CA THR A 513 12.21 -28.83 25.70
C THR A 513 12.44 -27.68 24.72
N VAL A 514 11.40 -27.30 23.98
CA VAL A 514 11.44 -26.23 22.98
C VAL A 514 10.68 -25.03 23.51
N SER A 515 11.25 -23.83 23.35
CA SER A 515 10.60 -22.57 23.71
C SER A 515 10.81 -21.51 22.63
N GLN A 516 9.90 -20.54 22.57
CA GLN A 516 10.06 -19.31 21.78
C GLN A 516 10.33 -18.11 22.68
N PHE A 517 10.01 -18.21 23.98
CA PHE A 517 10.00 -17.11 24.94
C PHE A 517 11.28 -17.09 25.77
N THR A 518 11.96 -15.95 25.84
CA THR A 518 13.27 -15.82 26.51
C THR A 518 13.43 -14.45 27.18
N TYR A 519 14.64 -14.15 27.65
CA TYR A 519 15.10 -12.80 27.97
C TYR A 519 16.37 -12.47 27.17
N GLY A 520 16.56 -11.20 26.83
CA GLY A 520 17.78 -10.69 26.20
C GLY A 520 18.15 -11.37 24.87
N ALA A 521 17.18 -11.57 23.96
CA ALA A 521 17.50 -12.02 22.61
C ALA A 521 18.43 -11.02 21.91
N THR A 522 19.35 -11.50 21.08
CA THR A 522 20.33 -10.65 20.38
C THR A 522 19.66 -9.53 19.60
N MET A 523 18.56 -9.83 18.90
CA MET A 523 17.80 -8.84 18.12
C MET A 523 17.32 -7.66 18.96
N ASP A 524 16.78 -7.91 20.15
CA ASP A 524 16.34 -6.84 21.06
C ASP A 524 17.51 -5.94 21.45
N LEU A 525 18.65 -6.54 21.79
CA LEU A 525 19.85 -5.81 22.21
C LEU A 525 20.43 -4.97 21.06
N GLU A 526 20.43 -5.48 19.84
CA GLU A 526 20.89 -4.77 18.64
C GLU A 526 19.98 -3.58 18.29
N ILE A 527 18.65 -3.77 18.33
CA ILE A 527 17.68 -2.69 18.10
C ILE A 527 17.81 -1.60 19.18
N ILE A 528 17.96 -1.98 20.45
CA ILE A 528 18.14 -1.02 21.54
C ILE A 528 19.47 -0.27 21.39
N HIS A 529 20.55 -0.98 21.05
CA HIS A 529 21.85 -0.37 20.81
C HIS A 529 21.78 0.66 19.67
N ASP A 530 21.12 0.33 18.57
CA ASP A 530 20.89 1.23 17.43
C ASP A 530 20.10 2.49 17.85
N LEU A 531 18.95 2.29 18.51
CA LEU A 531 18.11 3.38 19.00
C LEU A 531 18.85 4.34 19.93
N PHE A 532 19.59 3.79 20.90
CA PHE A 532 20.36 4.60 21.85
C PHE A 532 21.49 5.36 21.14
N THR A 533 22.20 4.71 20.22
CA THR A 533 23.25 5.35 19.42
C THR A 533 22.69 6.53 18.64
N HIS A 534 21.59 6.33 17.90
CA HIS A 534 20.96 7.39 17.12
C HIS A 534 20.35 8.50 18.00
N CYS A 535 19.82 8.18 19.18
CA CYS A 535 19.36 9.20 20.12
C CYS A 535 20.51 10.06 20.67
N ILE A 536 21.64 9.44 21.02
CA ILE A 536 22.84 10.14 21.49
C ILE A 536 23.37 11.08 20.41
N GLU A 537 23.46 10.58 19.16
CA GLU A 537 23.90 11.38 18.02
C GLU A 537 22.96 12.54 17.73
N ALA A 538 21.65 12.28 17.62
CA ALA A 538 20.65 13.31 17.40
C ALA A 538 20.69 14.39 18.49
N SER A 539 20.82 13.96 19.74
CA SER A 539 20.96 14.83 20.90
C SER A 539 22.18 15.75 20.77
N LYS A 540 23.36 15.21 20.42
CA LYS A 540 24.60 15.98 20.15
C LYS A 540 24.42 16.96 19.00
N ILE A 541 23.87 16.50 17.87
CA ILE A 541 23.62 17.30 16.67
C ILE A 541 22.73 18.49 16.99
N LEU A 542 21.67 18.28 17.78
CA LEU A 542 20.70 19.31 18.14
C LEU A 542 21.11 20.17 19.34
N ASN A 543 22.14 19.74 20.08
CA ASN A 543 22.60 20.34 21.33
C ASN A 543 21.49 20.45 22.40
N VAL A 544 20.77 19.35 22.64
CA VAL A 544 19.70 19.24 23.66
C VAL A 544 19.94 18.03 24.57
N ASP A 545 19.23 17.89 25.69
CA ASP A 545 19.19 16.66 26.51
C ASP A 545 20.56 16.02 26.83
N ALA A 546 21.53 16.83 27.31
CA ALA A 546 22.86 16.35 27.64
C ALA A 546 22.87 15.21 28.68
N ASP A 547 21.92 15.23 29.62
CA ASP A 547 21.79 14.21 30.69
C ASP A 547 21.24 12.85 30.18
N MET A 548 20.73 12.79 28.94
CA MET A 548 20.26 11.55 28.31
C MET A 548 21.31 10.88 27.41
N ARG A 549 22.53 11.42 27.34
CA ARG A 549 23.59 10.93 26.44
C ARG A 549 24.61 10.04 27.13
#